data_AF-A0A3C0STW0-F1
#
_entry.id   AF-A0A3C0STW0-F1
#
_cell.length_a   1.000
_cell.length_b   1.000
_cell.length_c   1.000
_cell.angle_alpha   90.00
_cell.angle_beta   90.00
_cell.angle_gamma   90.00
#
_symmetry.space_group_name_H-M   'P 1'
#
loop_
_entity.id
_entity.type
_entity.pdbx_description
1 polymer ?
#
loop_
_entity_poly.entity_id
_entity_poly.type
_entity_poly.pdbx_seq_one_letter_code
_entity_poly.pdbx_strand_id
1 'polypeptide(L)'
;MNKENLENENIVEEKPIKTSSEIVLQSGKKVTANYEEKDGVKRISTVDSEAQVKYSISPSQEMILILDEQAQDMYILNSKEELTNITNQQYVSTSNEVFKKESVLSYNPSYKWVESARFIDNTHVAYSSSLPWLNNSDDRYLWIFNMENNKHQGYYNIKGKTFKVGQITDKGLTIFLDDKEIIVDKDGKIVQ
;
A
#
# COMPACT_ATOMS: atom_id res chain seq x y z
N MET A 1 -17.17 -21.66 59.93
CA MET A 1 -15.94 -21.44 59.15
C MET A 1 -16.30 -21.65 57.69
N ASN A 2 -16.07 -20.61 56.88
CA ASN A 2 -16.61 -20.45 55.53
C ASN A 2 -16.04 -21.47 54.54
N LYS A 3 -16.93 -22.03 53.71
CA LYS A 3 -16.56 -22.65 52.43
C LYS A 3 -16.33 -21.51 51.44
N GLU A 4 -15.09 -21.30 51.04
CA GLU A 4 -14.79 -20.47 49.86
C GLU A 4 -15.28 -21.19 48.62
N ASN A 5 -16.22 -20.54 47.94
CA ASN A 5 -16.78 -20.93 46.66
C ASN A 5 -15.83 -20.40 45.58
N LEU A 6 -14.99 -21.28 45.02
CA LEU A 6 -14.20 -20.98 43.83
C LEU A 6 -15.14 -21.08 42.63
N GLU A 7 -15.70 -19.95 42.20
CA GLU A 7 -16.32 -19.83 40.88
C GLU A 7 -15.22 -19.91 39.82
N ASN A 8 -15.09 -21.08 39.21
CA ASN A 8 -14.41 -21.25 37.93
C ASN A 8 -15.21 -20.49 36.87
N GLU A 9 -14.83 -19.26 36.57
CA GLU A 9 -15.22 -18.62 35.31
C GLU A 9 -14.62 -19.43 34.16
N ASN A 10 -15.44 -20.30 33.57
CA ASN A 10 -15.13 -20.87 32.25
C ASN A 10 -15.15 -19.73 31.23
N ILE A 11 -13.98 -19.14 30.98
CA ILE A 11 -13.77 -18.26 29.83
C ILE A 11 -13.90 -19.14 28.59
N VAL A 12 -15.08 -19.10 27.96
CA VAL A 12 -15.28 -19.70 26.64
C VAL A 12 -14.54 -18.81 25.64
N GLU A 13 -13.39 -19.25 25.16
CA GLU A 13 -12.72 -18.59 24.04
C GLU A 13 -13.64 -18.61 22.81
N GLU A 14 -14.05 -17.44 22.36
CA GLU A 14 -14.78 -17.29 21.10
C GLU A 14 -13.91 -17.73 19.93
N LYS A 15 -14.43 -18.64 19.10
CA LYS A 15 -13.76 -19.05 17.87
C LYS A 15 -13.83 -17.91 16.85
N PRO A 16 -12.74 -17.63 16.11
CA PRO A 16 -12.74 -16.55 15.14
C PRO A 16 -13.73 -16.82 14.00
N ILE A 17 -14.47 -15.78 13.60
CA ILE A 17 -15.39 -15.82 12.45
C ILE A 17 -14.56 -15.55 11.19
N LYS A 18 -14.73 -16.37 10.15
CA LYS A 18 -14.00 -16.26 8.88
C LYS A 18 -14.91 -15.80 7.76
N THR A 19 -14.49 -14.78 7.02
CA THR A 19 -15.22 -14.24 5.86
C THR A 19 -14.25 -13.91 4.72
N SER A 20 -14.75 -13.68 3.51
CA SER A 20 -13.92 -13.33 2.35
C SER A 20 -14.66 -12.39 1.41
N SER A 21 -13.94 -11.50 0.73
CA SER A 21 -14.47 -10.60 -0.29
C SER A 21 -13.63 -10.68 -1.55
N GLU A 22 -14.29 -10.90 -2.70
CA GLU A 22 -13.66 -10.84 -4.03
C GLU A 22 -13.82 -9.44 -4.63
N ILE A 23 -12.76 -8.92 -5.22
CA ILE A 23 -12.69 -7.61 -5.85
C ILE A 23 -12.19 -7.77 -7.29
N VAL A 24 -12.81 -7.05 -8.21
CA VAL A 24 -12.36 -6.96 -9.61
C VAL A 24 -11.73 -5.58 -9.82
N LEU A 25 -10.46 -5.56 -10.20
CA LEU A 25 -9.67 -4.35 -10.47
C LEU A 25 -9.99 -3.79 -11.87
N GLN A 26 -9.48 -2.59 -12.16
CA GLN A 26 -9.70 -1.95 -13.46
C GLN A 26 -9.12 -2.75 -14.64
N SER A 27 -8.01 -3.47 -14.44
CA SER A 27 -7.49 -4.41 -15.44
C SER A 27 -8.39 -5.63 -15.69
N GLY A 28 -9.45 -5.81 -14.89
CA GLY A 28 -10.28 -7.02 -14.86
C GLY A 28 -9.74 -8.12 -13.95
N LYS A 29 -8.55 -7.91 -13.35
CA LYS A 29 -7.94 -8.90 -12.45
C LYS A 29 -8.65 -9.01 -11.12
N LYS A 30 -8.54 -10.18 -10.50
CA LYS A 30 -9.20 -10.51 -9.24
C LYS A 30 -8.27 -10.51 -8.04
N VAL A 31 -8.79 -10.04 -6.91
CA VAL A 31 -8.17 -10.13 -5.58
C VAL A 31 -9.22 -10.62 -4.59
N THR A 32 -8.86 -11.62 -3.79
CA THR A 32 -9.69 -12.13 -2.70
C THR A 32 -9.01 -11.80 -1.38
N ALA A 33 -9.68 -11.00 -0.55
CA ALA A 33 -9.27 -10.71 0.81
C ALA A 33 -9.99 -11.66 1.78
N ASN A 34 -9.24 -12.40 2.58
CA ASN A 34 -9.78 -13.26 3.63
C ASN A 34 -9.63 -12.57 4.98
N TYR A 35 -10.67 -12.65 5.80
CA TYR A 35 -10.74 -11.98 7.10
C TYR A 35 -10.94 -12.97 8.23
N GLU A 36 -10.40 -12.60 9.39
CA GLU A 36 -10.69 -13.22 10.68
C GLU A 36 -11.19 -12.14 11.64
N GLU A 37 -12.35 -12.38 12.23
CA GLU A 37 -12.93 -11.52 13.25
C GLU A 37 -12.87 -12.22 14.61
N LYS A 38 -12.26 -11.53 15.57
CA LYS A 38 -12.15 -11.97 16.97
C LYS A 38 -12.35 -10.76 17.87
N ASP A 39 -13.14 -10.93 18.94
CA ASP A 39 -13.43 -9.87 19.92
C ASP A 39 -14.02 -8.61 19.24
N GLY A 40 -14.82 -8.79 18.19
CA GLY A 40 -15.44 -7.72 17.40
C GLY A 40 -14.46 -6.94 16.49
N VAL A 41 -13.20 -7.37 16.37
CA VAL A 41 -12.20 -6.74 15.50
C VAL A 41 -11.94 -7.63 14.28
N LYS A 42 -12.36 -7.15 13.10
CA LYS A 42 -12.14 -7.81 11.81
C LYS A 42 -10.77 -7.42 11.24
N ARG A 43 -9.90 -8.42 11.04
CA ARG A 43 -8.55 -8.27 10.46
C ARG A 43 -8.42 -9.10 9.20
N ILE A 44 -7.57 -8.65 8.29
CA ILE A 44 -7.17 -9.38 7.09
C ILE A 44 -6.16 -10.45 7.50
N SER A 45 -6.47 -11.71 7.21
CA SER A 45 -5.62 -12.86 7.50
C SER A 45 -4.73 -13.22 6.33
N THR A 46 -5.31 -13.34 5.13
CA THR A 46 -4.60 -13.66 3.88
C THR A 46 -5.18 -12.93 2.69
N VAL A 47 -4.38 -12.82 1.62
CA VAL A 47 -4.78 -12.24 0.35
C VAL A 47 -4.37 -13.19 -0.76
N ASP A 48 -5.35 -13.60 -1.56
CA ASP A 48 -5.15 -14.35 -2.79
C ASP A 48 -5.31 -13.39 -3.97
N SER A 49 -4.39 -13.45 -4.93
CA SER A 49 -4.41 -12.54 -6.07
C SER A 49 -3.91 -13.21 -7.35
N GLU A 50 -4.40 -12.73 -8.48
CA GLU A 50 -3.88 -13.13 -9.79
C GLU A 50 -2.46 -12.60 -10.03
N ALA A 51 -1.80 -13.13 -11.07
CA ALA A 51 -0.48 -12.66 -11.49
C ALA A 51 -0.52 -11.16 -11.84
N GLN A 52 0.62 -10.47 -11.65
CA GLN A 52 0.76 -9.02 -11.88
C GLN A 52 -0.17 -8.15 -11.01
N VAL A 53 -0.61 -8.69 -9.87
CA VAL A 53 -1.15 -7.93 -8.76
C VAL A 53 -0.20 -8.12 -7.59
N LYS A 54 0.28 -7.02 -7.02
CA LYS A 54 1.07 -7.01 -5.79
C LYS A 54 0.21 -6.46 -4.66
N TYR A 55 0.51 -6.86 -3.43
CA TYR A 55 -0.19 -6.33 -2.28
C TYR A 55 0.72 -6.14 -1.07
N SER A 56 0.24 -5.33 -0.13
CA SER A 56 0.78 -5.20 1.22
C SER A 56 -0.37 -5.10 2.20
N ILE A 57 -0.32 -5.85 3.29
CA ILE A 57 -1.24 -5.68 4.42
C ILE A 57 -0.69 -4.59 5.34
N SER A 58 -1.55 -3.72 5.89
CA SER A 58 -1.14 -2.68 6.83
C SER A 58 -0.65 -3.30 8.15
N PRO A 59 0.17 -2.59 8.95
CA PRO A 59 0.60 -3.10 10.25
C PRO A 59 -0.56 -3.47 11.20
N SER A 60 -1.68 -2.76 11.17
CA SER A 60 -2.89 -3.10 11.94
C SER A 60 -3.64 -4.33 11.42
N GLN A 61 -3.31 -4.79 10.22
CA GLN A 61 -4.05 -5.80 9.46
C GLN A 61 -5.49 -5.40 9.13
N GLU A 62 -5.81 -4.10 9.16
CA GLU A 62 -7.17 -3.61 8.85
C GLU A 62 -7.29 -3.10 7.41
N MET A 63 -6.18 -3.04 6.67
CA MET A 63 -6.18 -2.61 5.26
C MET A 63 -5.24 -3.43 4.38
N ILE A 64 -5.57 -3.50 3.10
CA ILE A 64 -4.72 -4.02 2.02
C ILE A 64 -4.44 -2.87 1.06
N LEU A 65 -3.17 -2.65 0.77
CA LEU A 65 -2.73 -1.89 -0.39
C LEU A 65 -2.59 -2.87 -1.56
N ILE A 66 -3.30 -2.62 -2.64
CA ILE A 66 -3.30 -3.44 -3.85
C ILE A 66 -2.67 -2.61 -4.97
N LEU A 67 -1.67 -3.17 -5.65
CA LEU A 67 -1.05 -2.60 -6.85
C LEU A 67 -1.44 -3.44 -8.07
N ASP A 68 -2.26 -2.88 -8.93
CA ASP A 68 -2.52 -3.40 -10.27
C ASP A 68 -1.35 -3.01 -11.18
N GLU A 69 -0.40 -3.93 -11.40
CA GLU A 69 0.81 -3.60 -12.17
C GLU A 69 0.52 -3.32 -13.65
N GLN A 70 -0.61 -3.80 -14.19
CA GLN A 70 -0.98 -3.58 -15.58
C GLN A 70 -1.59 -2.19 -15.78
N ALA A 71 -2.51 -1.79 -14.90
CA ALA A 71 -3.12 -0.45 -14.94
C ALA A 71 -2.24 0.62 -14.29
N GLN A 72 -1.21 0.20 -13.53
CA GLN A 72 -0.38 1.04 -12.66
C GLN A 72 -1.24 1.85 -11.69
N ASP A 73 -2.25 1.19 -11.11
CA ASP A 73 -3.15 1.74 -10.11
C ASP A 73 -2.88 1.13 -8.73
N MET A 74 -2.96 1.97 -7.71
CA MET A 74 -2.94 1.62 -6.30
C MET A 74 -4.34 1.77 -5.71
N TYR A 75 -4.75 0.78 -4.92
CA TYR A 75 -6.02 0.78 -4.21
C TYR A 75 -5.81 0.45 -2.73
N ILE A 76 -6.66 1.01 -1.88
CA ILE A 76 -6.81 0.60 -0.49
C ILE A 76 -8.14 -0.13 -0.35
N LEU A 77 -8.10 -1.37 0.13
CA LEU A 77 -9.26 -2.09 0.64
C LEU A 77 -9.20 -2.07 2.17
N ASN A 78 -10.25 -1.61 2.84
CA ASN A 78 -10.31 -1.63 4.31
C ASN A 78 -11.12 -2.82 4.85
N SER A 79 -11.12 -3.00 6.17
CA SER A 79 -11.86 -4.06 6.88
C SER A 79 -13.39 -3.98 6.71
N LYS A 80 -13.91 -2.82 6.29
CA LYS A 80 -15.32 -2.61 5.91
C LYS A 80 -15.61 -2.97 4.46
N GLU A 81 -14.63 -3.53 3.75
CA GLU A 81 -14.74 -3.96 2.35
C GLU A 81 -14.90 -2.79 1.37
N GLU A 82 -14.53 -1.57 1.78
CA GLU A 82 -14.55 -0.39 0.92
C GLU A 82 -13.25 -0.30 0.13
N LEU A 83 -13.35 -0.30 -1.20
CA LEU A 83 -12.22 -0.15 -2.11
C LEU A 83 -12.08 1.31 -2.57
N THR A 84 -10.92 1.91 -2.34
CA THR A 84 -10.60 3.29 -2.75
C THR A 84 -9.41 3.29 -3.70
N ASN A 85 -9.53 3.89 -4.89
CA ASN A 85 -8.37 4.15 -5.76
C ASN A 85 -7.60 5.37 -5.21
N ILE A 86 -6.33 5.16 -4.86
CA ILE A 86 -5.45 6.19 -4.29
C ILE A 86 -4.35 6.62 -5.27
N THR A 87 -4.45 6.22 -6.54
CA THR A 87 -3.45 6.57 -7.56
C THR A 87 -3.52 8.04 -7.88
N ASN A 88 -2.36 8.69 -8.01
CA ASN A 88 -2.31 10.05 -8.50
C ASN A 88 -2.71 10.11 -9.98
N GLN A 89 -3.97 10.40 -10.30
CA GLN A 89 -4.50 10.30 -11.68
C GLN A 89 -3.92 11.38 -12.63
N GLN A 90 -3.39 12.47 -12.09
CA GLN A 90 -2.76 13.52 -12.87
C GLN A 90 -1.61 14.19 -12.12
N TYR A 91 -0.56 14.56 -12.84
CA TYR A 91 0.52 15.38 -12.31
C TYR A 91 0.42 16.80 -12.88
N VAL A 92 0.49 17.81 -12.01
CA VAL A 92 0.54 19.22 -12.40
C VAL A 92 1.97 19.71 -12.17
N SER A 93 2.63 20.12 -13.25
CA SER A 93 3.99 20.63 -13.19
C SER A 93 4.06 22.03 -12.59
N THR A 94 5.28 22.49 -12.30
CA THR A 94 5.54 23.86 -11.82
C THR A 94 5.19 24.95 -12.85
N SER A 95 5.09 24.59 -14.13
CA SER A 95 4.60 25.47 -15.20
C SER A 95 3.08 25.39 -15.41
N ASN A 96 2.34 24.74 -14.50
CA ASN A 96 0.90 24.47 -14.57
C ASN A 96 0.45 23.58 -15.74
N GLU A 97 1.38 22.90 -16.40
CA GLU A 97 1.03 21.88 -17.39
C GLU A 97 0.48 20.64 -16.68
N VAL A 98 -0.63 20.10 -17.18
CA VAL A 98 -1.34 18.96 -16.60
C VAL A 98 -1.08 17.71 -17.42
N PHE A 99 -0.53 16.69 -16.78
CA PHE A 99 -0.24 15.40 -17.37
C PHE A 99 -1.16 14.34 -16.77
N LYS A 100 -2.06 13.80 -17.57
CA LYS A 100 -2.95 12.71 -17.16
C LYS A 100 -2.25 11.37 -17.29
N LYS A 101 -2.41 10.50 -16.28
CA LYS A 101 -1.82 9.15 -16.27
C LYS A 101 -2.11 8.41 -17.57
N GLU A 102 -3.38 8.31 -17.94
CA GLU A 102 -3.82 7.55 -19.12
C GLU A 102 -3.18 8.08 -20.41
N SER A 103 -3.10 9.40 -20.58
CA SER A 103 -2.46 10.01 -21.75
C SER A 103 -0.96 9.70 -21.80
N VAL A 104 -0.27 9.78 -20.66
CA VAL A 104 1.15 9.47 -20.55
C VAL A 104 1.42 7.99 -20.83
N LEU A 105 0.64 7.08 -20.26
CA LEU A 105 0.81 5.64 -20.48
C LEU A 105 0.41 5.20 -21.89
N SER A 106 -0.55 5.87 -22.52
CA SER A 106 -0.90 5.64 -23.93
C SER A 106 0.23 6.05 -24.87
N TYR A 107 0.86 7.21 -24.61
CA TYR A 107 1.97 7.72 -25.41
C TYR A 107 3.28 6.96 -25.15
N ASN A 108 3.57 6.65 -23.89
CA ASN A 108 4.74 5.89 -23.47
C ASN A 108 4.33 4.72 -22.54
N PRO A 109 3.94 3.56 -23.09
CA PRO A 109 3.53 2.40 -22.31
C PRO A 109 4.63 1.84 -21.37
N SER A 110 5.89 2.17 -21.63
CA SER A 110 7.01 1.76 -20.78
C SER A 110 7.18 2.63 -19.54
N TYR A 111 6.55 3.81 -19.53
CA TYR A 111 6.61 4.75 -18.42
C TYR A 111 6.07 4.13 -17.13
N LYS A 112 6.77 4.40 -16.03
CA LYS A 112 6.38 3.91 -14.70
C LYS A 112 5.69 5.01 -13.91
N TRP A 113 4.39 5.09 -14.07
CA TRP A 113 3.53 5.92 -13.25
C TRP A 113 3.50 5.44 -11.80
N VAL A 114 3.31 4.14 -11.60
CA VAL A 114 3.55 3.43 -10.33
C VAL A 114 4.18 2.08 -10.65
N GLU A 115 5.34 1.78 -10.06
CA GLU A 115 6.03 0.48 -10.27
C GLU A 115 6.03 -0.42 -9.04
N SER A 116 6.07 0.18 -7.85
CA SER A 116 6.03 -0.55 -6.59
C SER A 116 5.36 0.29 -5.53
N ALA A 117 4.73 -0.34 -4.54
CA ALA A 117 4.09 0.34 -3.43
C ALA A 117 4.05 -0.56 -2.18
N ARG A 118 4.16 0.04 -1.00
CA ARG A 118 4.03 -0.65 0.30
C ARG A 118 3.59 0.31 1.39
N PHE A 119 2.84 -0.19 2.37
CA PHE A 119 2.59 0.57 3.60
C PHE A 119 3.90 0.91 4.31
N ILE A 120 3.96 2.11 4.87
CA ILE A 120 4.98 2.50 5.84
C ILE A 120 4.41 2.23 7.23
N ASP A 121 3.18 2.69 7.45
CA ASP A 121 2.38 2.51 8.65
C ASP A 121 0.89 2.36 8.26
N ASN A 122 -0.03 2.67 9.18
CA ASN A 122 -1.47 2.62 8.91
C ASN A 122 -2.04 3.90 8.26
N THR A 123 -1.23 4.94 8.00
CA THR A 123 -1.68 6.22 7.42
C THR A 123 -0.88 6.65 6.20
N HIS A 124 0.23 5.96 5.89
CA HIS A 124 1.16 6.31 4.82
C HIS A 124 1.53 5.11 3.94
N VAL A 125 1.67 5.38 2.65
CA VAL A 125 2.14 4.43 1.63
C VAL A 125 3.35 5.02 0.92
N ALA A 126 4.45 4.27 0.85
CA ALA A 126 5.55 4.57 -0.04
C ALA A 126 5.30 3.92 -1.40
N TYR A 127 5.59 4.63 -2.49
CA TYR A 127 5.54 4.07 -3.83
C TYR A 127 6.61 4.68 -4.73
N SER A 128 6.90 4.00 -5.84
CA SER A 128 7.87 4.47 -6.83
C SER A 128 7.19 4.97 -8.10
N SER A 129 7.70 6.08 -8.64
CA SER A 129 7.23 6.68 -9.89
C SER A 129 8.39 7.33 -10.65
N SER A 130 8.32 7.37 -11.98
CA SER A 130 9.20 8.20 -12.81
C SER A 130 8.83 9.68 -12.81
N LEU A 131 7.71 10.05 -12.17
CA LEU A 131 7.32 11.45 -12.06
C LEU A 131 8.39 12.26 -11.31
N PRO A 132 8.63 13.51 -11.74
CA PRO A 132 7.86 14.27 -12.74
C PRO A 132 8.42 14.19 -14.17
N TRP A 133 9.44 13.37 -14.43
CA TRP A 133 10.23 13.46 -15.65
C TRP A 133 9.69 12.56 -16.76
N LEU A 134 8.67 13.08 -17.46
CA LEU A 134 7.98 12.36 -18.54
C LEU A 134 8.89 12.02 -19.74
N ASN A 135 9.93 12.82 -19.96
CA ASN A 135 10.90 12.63 -21.04
C ASN A 135 12.12 11.79 -20.64
N ASN A 136 12.26 11.45 -19.35
CA ASN A 136 13.34 10.62 -18.82
C ASN A 136 12.78 9.66 -17.78
N SER A 137 12.31 8.52 -18.26
CA SER A 137 11.69 7.46 -17.45
C SER A 137 12.69 6.44 -16.93
N ASP A 138 14.00 6.72 -16.92
CA ASP A 138 14.98 5.74 -16.44
C ASP A 138 15.07 5.72 -14.92
N ASP A 139 14.76 6.85 -14.27
CA ASP A 139 14.82 6.95 -12.82
C ASP A 139 13.45 6.63 -12.20
N ARG A 140 13.50 6.07 -10.99
CA ARG A 140 12.37 5.87 -10.08
C ARG A 140 12.60 6.71 -8.84
N TYR A 141 11.64 7.56 -8.54
CA TYR A 141 11.65 8.46 -7.40
C TYR A 141 10.77 7.90 -6.30
N LEU A 142 11.16 8.14 -5.04
CA LEU A 142 10.30 7.88 -3.90
C LEU A 142 9.16 8.89 -3.88
N TRP A 143 7.95 8.36 -3.71
CA TRP A 143 6.77 9.13 -3.37
C TRP A 143 6.12 8.57 -2.11
N ILE A 144 5.53 9.44 -1.32
CA ILE A 144 4.73 9.07 -0.15
C ILE A 144 3.32 9.61 -0.34
N PHE A 145 2.34 8.72 -0.20
CA PHE A 145 0.93 9.07 -0.12
C PHE A 145 0.49 9.07 1.35
N ASN A 146 -0.08 10.18 1.81
CA ASN A 146 -0.71 10.30 3.13
C ASN A 146 -2.23 10.15 2.97
N MET A 147 -2.80 9.13 3.63
CA MET A 147 -4.22 8.78 3.56
C MET A 147 -5.12 9.76 4.33
N GLU A 148 -4.61 10.46 5.35
CA GLU A 148 -5.39 11.37 6.19
C GLU A 148 -5.76 12.67 5.44
N ASN A 149 -4.87 13.15 4.57
CA ASN A 149 -5.06 14.39 3.83
C ASN A 149 -5.09 14.21 2.31
N ASN A 150 -5.02 12.96 1.83
CA ASN A 150 -5.05 12.58 0.42
C ASN A 150 -3.98 13.30 -0.42
N LYS A 151 -2.75 13.43 0.11
CA LYS A 151 -1.64 14.10 -0.60
C LYS A 151 -0.55 13.12 -1.01
N HIS A 152 -0.08 13.32 -2.24
CA HIS A 152 1.11 12.70 -2.78
C HIS A 152 2.30 13.67 -2.68
N GLN A 153 3.38 13.22 -2.05
CA GLN A 153 4.62 13.99 -1.92
C GLN A 153 5.77 13.24 -2.58
N GLY A 154 6.41 13.87 -3.56
CA GLY A 154 7.60 13.33 -4.24
C GLY A 154 8.89 13.76 -3.55
N TYR A 155 9.82 12.83 -3.36
CA TYR A 155 11.15 13.04 -2.81
C TYR A 155 12.19 12.91 -3.93
N TYR A 156 12.35 13.97 -4.72
CA TYR A 156 13.07 13.89 -6.00
C TYR A 156 14.59 13.69 -5.88
N ASN A 157 15.16 13.92 -4.70
CA ASN A 157 16.55 13.61 -4.37
C ASN A 157 16.79 12.13 -4.04
N ILE A 158 15.72 11.34 -3.94
CA ILE A 158 15.73 9.95 -3.50
C ILE A 158 15.26 9.10 -4.68
N LYS A 159 16.24 8.61 -5.43
CA LYS A 159 16.01 7.93 -6.70
C LYS A 159 17.06 6.89 -7.01
N GLY A 160 16.70 5.96 -7.88
CA GLY A 160 17.58 4.97 -8.48
C GLY A 160 17.03 4.49 -9.83
N LYS A 161 17.81 3.69 -10.55
CA LYS A 161 17.33 3.00 -11.76
C LYS A 161 16.41 1.83 -11.40
N THR A 162 16.64 1.25 -10.24
CA THR A 162 15.83 0.21 -9.64
C THR A 162 15.28 0.69 -8.30
N PHE A 163 14.05 0.29 -8.00
CA PHE A 163 13.38 0.59 -6.75
C PHE A 163 12.71 -0.66 -6.24
N LYS A 164 13.05 -1.10 -5.03
CA LYS A 164 12.43 -2.25 -4.38
C LYS A 164 11.98 -1.89 -2.98
N VAL A 165 10.71 -2.15 -2.69
CA VAL A 165 10.17 -2.08 -1.34
C VAL A 165 10.59 -3.30 -0.53
N GLY A 166 11.26 -3.06 0.60
CA GLY A 166 11.70 -4.07 1.56
C GLY A 166 10.64 -4.34 2.63
N GLN A 167 11.08 -4.82 3.81
CA GLN A 167 10.21 -5.10 4.96
C GLN A 167 9.96 -3.85 5.80
N ILE A 168 8.90 -3.87 6.59
CA ILE A 168 8.65 -2.90 7.66
C ILE A 168 9.32 -3.45 8.92
N THR A 169 10.14 -2.62 9.56
CA THR A 169 10.85 -2.90 10.82
C THR A 169 10.45 -1.88 11.88
N ASP A 170 10.96 -2.02 13.10
CA ASP A 170 10.75 -1.03 14.17
C ASP A 170 11.25 0.38 13.81
N LYS A 171 12.19 0.49 12.86
CA LYS A 171 12.70 1.77 12.35
C LYS A 171 11.86 2.35 11.22
N GLY A 172 10.98 1.55 10.63
CA GLY A 172 10.18 1.91 9.45
C GLY A 172 10.39 0.98 8.26
N LEU A 173 9.92 1.44 7.10
CA LEU A 173 9.99 0.71 5.84
C LEU A 173 11.38 0.81 5.22
N THR A 174 11.97 -0.34 4.92
CA THR A 174 13.22 -0.40 4.16
C THR A 174 12.94 -0.26 2.66
N ILE A 175 13.74 0.54 1.95
CA ILE A 175 13.67 0.70 0.50
C ILE A 175 15.07 0.54 -0.09
N PHE A 176 15.18 -0.26 -1.15
CA PHE A 176 16.42 -0.47 -1.88
C PHE A 176 16.38 0.31 -3.21
N LEU A 177 17.30 1.24 -3.37
CA LEU A 177 17.50 2.06 -4.56
C LEU A 177 18.85 1.69 -5.17
N ASP A 178 18.83 0.95 -6.27
CA ASP A 178 20.04 0.33 -6.82
C ASP A 178 20.77 -0.50 -5.74
N ASP A 179 22.00 -0.15 -5.40
CA ASP A 179 22.80 -0.82 -4.37
C ASP A 179 22.73 -0.14 -2.99
N LYS A 180 21.81 0.82 -2.80
CA LYS A 180 21.65 1.58 -1.55
C LYS A 180 20.39 1.19 -0.81
N GLU A 181 20.50 1.09 0.51
CA GLU A 181 19.39 0.92 1.42
C GLU A 181 19.05 2.25 2.09
N ILE A 182 17.76 2.57 2.19
CA ILE A 182 17.25 3.70 2.98
C ILE A 182 16.10 3.21 3.86
N ILE A 183 15.84 3.94 4.95
CA ILE A 183 14.69 3.69 5.81
C ILE A 183 13.75 4.90 5.73
N VAL A 184 12.46 4.63 5.56
CA VAL A 184 11.39 5.62 5.68
C VAL A 184 10.63 5.33 6.98
N ASP A 185 10.72 6.26 7.92
CA ASP A 185 10.04 6.14 9.21
C ASP A 185 8.53 6.39 9.10
N LYS A 186 7.79 6.14 10.19
CA LYS A 186 6.33 6.33 10.27
C LYS A 186 5.84 7.76 9.94
N ASP A 187 6.69 8.77 10.08
CA ASP A 187 6.33 10.16 9.76
C ASP A 187 6.62 10.48 8.28
N GLY A 188 7.01 9.46 7.49
CA GLY A 188 7.44 9.60 6.11
C GLY A 188 8.82 10.28 5.98
N LYS A 189 9.59 10.37 7.06
CA LYS A 189 10.93 10.96 7.02
C LYS A 189 11.95 9.90 6.66
N ILE A 190 12.98 10.35 5.97
CA ILE A 190 14.04 9.47 5.46
C ILE A 190 15.17 9.48 6.46
N VAL A 191 15.49 8.30 6.98
CA VAL A 191 16.57 8.05 7.93
C VAL A 191 17.65 7.26 7.16
N GLN A 192 18.87 7.81 7.14
CA GLN A 192 20.06 7.14 6.61
C GLN A 192 20.83 6.44 7.71
#